data_AF-A0A6L9J7C1-F1
#
_entry.id   AF-A0A6L9J7C1-F1
#
_cell.length_a   1.000
_cell.length_b   1.000
_cell.length_c   1.000
_cell.angle_alpha   90.00
_cell.angle_beta   90.00
_cell.angle_gamma   90.00
#
_symmetry.space_group_name_H-M   'P 1'
#
loop_
_entity.id
_entity.type
_entity.pdbx_description
1 polymer ?
#
loop_
_entity_poly.entity_id
_entity_poly.type
_entity_poly.pdbx_seq_one_letter_code
_entity_poly.pdbx_strand_id
1 'polypeptide(L)'
;MLEKIRSLRYDNIIEKHEGPESWSATLKYSTPEFLRLGGYEVLLPIGQERHPNITLLRLVPSGDGAVLTLFLKDTTYIGSPADEPFVTGRLVICEQMPGTEFYVTTVYHEWFIFENAALQPTA
;
A
#
# COMPACT_ATOMS: atom_id res chain seq x y z
N MET A 1 2.18 -21.46 -3.53
CA MET A 1 1.74 -20.04 -3.43
C MET A 1 2.87 -19.16 -2.94
N LEU A 2 3.35 -19.39 -1.72
CA LEU A 2 4.44 -18.62 -1.10
C LEU A 2 5.71 -18.55 -1.97
N GLU A 3 6.14 -19.65 -2.57
CA GLU A 3 7.30 -19.66 -3.48
C GLU A 3 7.13 -18.75 -4.70
N LYS A 4 5.91 -18.65 -5.25
CA LYS A 4 5.64 -17.74 -6.35
C LYS A 4 5.77 -16.28 -5.88
N ILE A 5 5.18 -15.94 -4.73
CA ILE A 5 5.29 -14.60 -4.14
C ILE A 5 6.76 -14.25 -3.86
N ARG A 6 7.53 -15.17 -3.27
CA ARG A 6 8.97 -14.96 -3.00
C ARG A 6 9.79 -14.61 -4.24
N SER A 7 9.39 -15.12 -5.42
CA SER A 7 10.06 -14.81 -6.69
C SER A 7 9.75 -13.43 -7.26
N LEU A 8 8.73 -12.74 -6.74
CA LEU A 8 8.31 -11.43 -7.22
C LEU A 8 9.24 -10.31 -6.72
N ARG A 9 9.29 -9.26 -7.54
CA ARG A 9 9.95 -7.98 -7.25
C ARG A 9 8.89 -6.89 -7.17
N TYR A 10 9.20 -5.81 -6.49
CA TYR A 10 8.39 -4.60 -6.50
C TYR A 10 9.29 -3.37 -6.41
N ASP A 11 8.80 -2.23 -6.90
CA ASP A 11 9.52 -0.96 -6.78
C ASP A 11 9.02 -0.24 -5.52
N ASN A 12 9.95 0.13 -4.63
CA ASN A 12 9.67 1.02 -3.52
C ASN A 12 10.16 2.43 -3.87
N ILE A 13 9.34 3.45 -3.69
CA ILE A 13 9.71 4.82 -4.09
C ILE A 13 9.55 5.74 -2.89
N ILE A 14 10.68 6.16 -2.32
CA ILE A 14 10.78 7.11 -1.19
C ILE A 14 11.50 8.35 -1.69
N GLU A 15 10.76 9.34 -2.21
CA GLU A 15 11.27 10.56 -2.89
C GLU A 15 12.14 10.30 -4.16
N LYS A 16 12.91 9.21 -4.19
CA LYS A 16 13.66 8.59 -5.28
C LYS A 16 13.27 7.11 -5.40
N HIS A 17 13.64 6.47 -6.50
CA HIS A 17 13.48 5.03 -6.68
C HIS A 17 14.44 4.23 -5.77
N GLU A 18 13.90 3.39 -4.90
CA GLU A 18 14.65 2.41 -4.09
C GLU A 18 14.22 1.00 -4.51
N GLY A 19 15.05 0.30 -5.29
CA GLY A 19 14.70 -1.03 -5.78
C GLY A 19 15.34 -1.42 -7.12
N PRO A 20 14.95 -2.59 -7.67
CA PRO A 20 13.76 -3.36 -7.30
C PRO A 20 13.93 -4.18 -6.02
N GLU A 21 13.03 -3.97 -5.07
CA GLU A 21 12.90 -4.74 -3.83
C GLU A 21 12.43 -6.17 -4.11
N SER A 22 12.67 -7.10 -3.17
CA SER A 22 12.24 -8.49 -3.31
C SER A 22 11.28 -8.89 -2.20
N TRP A 23 10.17 -9.50 -2.59
CA TRP A 23 9.23 -10.14 -1.67
C TRP A 23 9.89 -11.23 -0.81
N SER A 24 10.93 -11.90 -1.31
CA SER A 24 11.70 -12.86 -0.50
C SER A 24 12.37 -12.20 0.72
N ALA A 25 12.89 -10.98 0.55
CA ALA A 25 13.51 -10.21 1.62
C ALA A 25 12.47 -9.64 2.57
N THR A 26 11.37 -9.09 2.06
CA THR A 26 10.23 -8.62 2.87
C THR A 26 9.72 -9.76 3.76
N LEU A 27 9.40 -10.92 3.20
CA LEU A 27 8.93 -12.11 3.94
C LEU A 27 9.98 -12.70 4.90
N LYS A 28 11.25 -12.28 4.82
CA LYS A 28 12.31 -12.71 5.75
C LYS A 28 12.41 -11.77 6.96
N TYR A 29 12.19 -10.48 6.76
CA TYR A 29 12.43 -9.45 7.78
C TYR A 29 11.17 -8.82 8.35
N SER A 30 10.01 -9.04 7.74
CA SER A 30 8.70 -8.60 8.23
C SER A 30 7.67 -9.73 8.13
N THR A 31 6.48 -9.48 8.69
CA THR A 31 5.35 -10.41 8.66
C THR A 31 4.18 -9.75 7.92
N PRO A 32 4.28 -9.59 6.58
CA PRO A 32 3.18 -9.05 5.80
C PRO A 32 2.01 -10.02 5.80
N GLU A 33 0.81 -9.51 5.98
CA GLU A 33 -0.44 -10.27 5.91
C GLU A 33 -1.36 -9.67 4.85
N PHE A 34 -2.34 -10.47 4.41
CA PHE A 34 -3.37 -9.96 3.51
C PHE A 34 -4.22 -8.91 4.24
N LEU A 35 -4.41 -7.77 3.58
CA LEU A 35 -5.27 -6.69 4.03
C LEU A 35 -6.43 -6.56 3.05
N ARG A 36 -7.65 -6.55 3.58
CA ARG A 36 -8.85 -6.36 2.77
C ARG A 36 -9.12 -4.88 2.54
N LEU A 37 -9.00 -4.42 1.30
CA LEU A 37 -9.18 -3.03 0.89
C LEU A 37 -10.24 -2.91 -0.20
N GLY A 38 -11.34 -2.22 0.10
CA GLY A 38 -12.43 -2.01 -0.87
C GLY A 38 -13.02 -3.31 -1.44
N GLY A 39 -12.99 -4.39 -0.64
CA GLY A 39 -13.48 -5.71 -1.04
C GLY A 39 -12.42 -6.66 -1.61
N TYR A 40 -11.22 -6.16 -1.92
CA TYR A 40 -10.11 -6.94 -2.50
C TYR A 40 -9.12 -7.40 -1.42
N GLU A 41 -8.61 -8.62 -1.58
CA GLU A 41 -7.51 -9.14 -0.76
C GLU A 41 -6.17 -8.68 -1.35
N VAL A 42 -5.41 -7.87 -0.61
CA VAL A 42 -4.18 -7.24 -1.09
C VAL A 42 -3.02 -7.58 -0.17
N LEU A 43 -1.88 -7.96 -0.74
CA LEU A 43 -0.63 -8.10 -0.02
C LEU A 43 0.23 -6.84 -0.20
N LEU A 44 0.37 -6.06 0.88
CA LEU A 44 1.22 -4.86 0.94
C LEU A 44 2.61 -5.22 1.47
N PRO A 45 3.69 -4.51 1.07
CA PRO A 45 5.05 -4.75 1.53
C PRO A 45 5.30 -4.15 2.93
N ILE A 46 4.32 -4.25 3.82
CA ILE A 46 4.33 -3.70 5.19
C ILE A 46 3.94 -4.82 6.16
N GLY A 47 4.38 -4.75 7.41
CA GLY A 47 3.99 -5.73 8.42
C GLY A 47 2.56 -5.51 8.91
N GLN A 48 1.92 -6.59 9.39
CA GLN A 48 0.55 -6.58 9.91
C GLN A 48 0.31 -5.55 11.02
N GLU A 49 1.35 -5.19 11.78
CA GLU A 49 1.30 -4.20 12.85
C GLU A 49 0.91 -2.80 12.35
N ARG A 50 1.09 -2.54 11.06
CA ARG A 50 0.72 -1.28 10.40
C ARG A 50 -0.74 -1.26 9.96
N HIS A 51 -1.39 -2.40 9.78
CA HIS A 51 -2.74 -2.49 9.21
C HIS A 51 -3.80 -1.62 9.91
N PRO A 52 -3.84 -1.51 11.26
CA PRO A 52 -4.80 -0.64 11.93
C PRO A 52 -4.68 0.86 11.56
N ASN A 53 -3.53 1.27 11.03
CA ASN A 53 -3.23 2.65 10.66
C ASN A 53 -3.43 2.92 9.16
N ILE A 54 -3.79 1.89 8.37
CA ILE A 54 -4.02 2.03 6.93
C ILE A 54 -5.47 2.40 6.66
N THR A 55 -5.66 3.53 5.99
CA THR A 55 -6.97 3.97 5.49
C THR A 55 -6.97 4.00 3.96
N LEU A 56 -7.96 3.36 3.34
CA LEU A 56 -8.18 3.45 1.90
C LEU A 56 -8.83 4.80 1.55
N LEU A 57 -8.14 5.64 0.78
CA LEU A 57 -8.65 6.92 0.30
C LEU A 57 -9.36 6.78 -1.05
N ARG A 58 -8.77 6.01 -1.96
CA ARG A 58 -9.31 5.75 -3.30
C ARG A 58 -8.81 4.41 -3.82
N LEU A 59 -9.68 3.75 -4.59
CA LEU A 59 -9.43 2.49 -5.27
C LEU A 59 -9.85 2.62 -6.73
N VAL A 60 -8.96 2.26 -7.65
CA VAL A 60 -9.21 2.29 -9.09
C VAL A 60 -8.77 0.95 -9.70
N PRO A 61 -9.71 0.02 -9.97
CA PRO A 61 -9.42 -1.18 -10.74
C PRO A 61 -9.19 -0.85 -12.22
N SER A 62 -8.31 -1.59 -12.89
CA SER A 62 -8.20 -1.58 -14.35
C SER A 62 -9.46 -2.12 -15.01
N GLY A 63 -9.66 -1.82 -16.30
CA GLY A 63 -10.85 -2.26 -17.03
C GLY A 63 -11.02 -3.78 -17.13
N ASP A 64 -9.92 -4.53 -17.06
CA ASP A 64 -9.89 -6.00 -17.01
C ASP A 64 -9.85 -6.57 -15.58
N GLY A 65 -9.76 -5.71 -14.56
CA GLY A 65 -9.66 -6.10 -13.16
C GLY A 65 -8.31 -6.70 -12.76
N ALA A 66 -7.33 -6.81 -13.65
CA ALA A 66 -6.03 -7.42 -13.36
C ALA A 66 -5.11 -6.54 -12.50
N VAL A 67 -5.35 -5.23 -12.46
CA VAL A 67 -4.54 -4.25 -11.74
C VAL A 67 -5.41 -3.41 -10.83
N LEU A 68 -4.93 -3.15 -9.61
CA LEU A 68 -5.51 -2.17 -8.70
C LEU A 68 -4.53 -1.01 -8.51
N THR A 69 -5.03 0.21 -8.64
CA THR A 69 -4.35 1.40 -8.13
C THR A 69 -5.03 1.86 -6.84
N LEU A 70 -4.27 1.86 -5.75
CA LEU A 70 -4.72 2.21 -4.41
C LEU A 70 -4.07 3.52 -3.97
N PHE A 71 -4.88 4.38 -3.36
CA PHE A 71 -4.41 5.56 -2.66
C PHE A 71 -4.72 5.34 -1.18
N LEU A 72 -3.69 5.31 -0.35
CA LEU A 72 -3.80 5.01 1.07
C LEU A 72 -3.29 6.18 1.90
N LYS A 73 -3.77 6.26 3.13
CA LYS A 73 -3.17 7.04 4.21
C LYS A 73 -2.63 6.06 5.25
N ASP A 74 -1.43 6.33 5.75
CA ASP A 74 -0.78 5.53 6.80
C ASP A 74 -0.42 6.43 7.98
N THR A 75 -1.05 6.19 9.12
CA THR A 75 -0.81 6.96 10.36
C THR A 75 0.17 6.28 11.32
N THR A 76 0.91 5.25 10.90
CA THR A 76 1.81 4.47 11.78
C THR A 76 2.83 5.34 12.53
N TYR A 77 3.32 6.41 11.90
CA TYR A 77 4.44 7.21 12.40
C TYR A 77 4.02 8.58 12.97
N ILE A 78 2.73 8.83 13.20
CA ILE A 78 2.29 10.10 13.80
C ILE A 78 2.55 10.09 15.31
N GLY A 79 3.17 11.16 15.82
CA GLY A 79 3.45 11.32 17.26
C GLY A 79 2.26 11.89 18.03
N SER A 80 1.41 12.66 17.35
CA SER A 80 0.20 13.25 17.92
C SER A 80 -0.93 13.35 16.88
N PRO A 81 -2.20 13.46 17.31
CA PRO A 81 -3.32 13.72 16.40
C PRO A 81 -3.18 15.02 15.60
N ALA A 82 -2.43 16.00 16.12
CA ALA A 82 -2.17 17.27 15.43
C ALA A 82 -1.25 17.10 14.21
N ASP A 83 -0.53 15.98 14.09
CA ASP A 83 0.37 15.69 12.98
C ASP A 83 -0.35 15.02 11.79
N GLU A 84 -1.55 14.46 12.03
CA GLU A 84 -2.34 13.76 11.03
C GLU A 84 -2.63 14.57 9.74
N PRO A 85 -2.88 15.90 9.82
CA PRO A 85 -3.02 16.75 8.64
C PRO A 85 -1.79 16.81 7.73
N PHE A 86 -0.60 16.51 8.25
CA PHE A 86 0.67 16.61 7.54
C PHE A 86 1.17 15.25 7.01
N VAL A 87 0.40 14.19 7.20
CA VAL A 87 0.72 12.84 6.71
C VAL A 87 0.67 12.81 5.18
N THR A 88 1.73 12.28 4.57
CA THR A 88 1.76 11.98 3.13
C THR A 88 1.00 10.69 2.82
N GLY A 89 0.40 10.62 1.64
CA GLY A 89 -0.30 9.42 1.20
C GLY A 89 0.66 8.37 0.63
N ARG A 90 0.16 7.15 0.47
CA ARG A 90 0.82 6.05 -0.24
C ARG A 90 0.08 5.71 -1.53
N LEU A 91 0.78 5.70 -2.66
CA LEU A 91 0.26 5.21 -3.93
C LEU A 91 0.75 3.78 -4.14
N VAL A 92 -0.16 2.84 -4.31
CA VAL A 92 0.17 1.43 -4.47
C VAL A 92 -0.42 0.91 -5.78
N ILE A 93 0.39 0.20 -6.56
CA ILE A 93 -0.07 -0.59 -7.70
C ILE A 93 0.05 -2.06 -7.31
N CYS A 94 -1.04 -2.81 -7.49
CA CYS A 94 -1.08 -4.24 -7.24
C CYS A 94 -1.56 -4.98 -8.49
N GLU A 95 -0.99 -6.15 -8.75
CA GLU A 95 -1.42 -7.04 -9.83
C GLU A 95 -2.08 -8.30 -9.26
N GLN A 96 -3.13 -8.76 -9.93
CA GLN A 96 -3.80 -10.00 -9.57
C GLN A 96 -2.86 -11.17 -9.78
N MET A 97 -2.68 -11.99 -8.75
CA MET A 97 -1.84 -13.16 -8.88
C MET A 97 -2.55 -14.22 -9.75
N PRO A 98 -1.92 -14.74 -10.83
CA PRO A 98 -2.59 -15.64 -11.77
C PRO A 98 -3.21 -16.88 -11.11
N GLY A 99 -4.50 -17.10 -11.40
CA GLY A 99 -5.28 -18.21 -10.85
C GLY A 99 -5.70 -18.02 -9.39
N THR A 100 -5.73 -16.79 -8.90
CA THR A 100 -6.13 -16.45 -7.52
C THR A 100 -7.03 -15.22 -7.49
N GLU A 101 -7.63 -14.95 -6.32
CA GLU A 101 -8.49 -13.78 -6.10
C GLU A 101 -7.78 -12.62 -5.37
N PHE A 102 -6.48 -12.75 -5.09
CA PHE A 102 -5.72 -11.74 -4.37
C PHE A 102 -4.74 -10.99 -5.27
N TYR A 103 -4.32 -9.82 -4.79
CA TYR A 103 -3.43 -8.92 -5.48
C TYR A 103 -2.13 -8.77 -4.71
N VAL A 104 -1.02 -8.66 -5.43
CA VAL A 104 0.32 -8.47 -4.85
C VAL A 104 0.86 -7.13 -5.32
N THR A 105 1.42 -6.36 -4.39
CA THR A 105 2.03 -5.07 -4.71
C THR A 105 3.22 -5.22 -5.65
N THR A 106 3.23 -4.42 -6.71
CA THR A 106 4.33 -4.28 -7.68
C THR A 106 4.96 -2.88 -7.64
N VAL A 107 4.22 -1.86 -7.21
CA VAL A 107 4.76 -0.51 -6.93
C VAL A 107 4.22 -0.02 -5.59
N TYR A 108 5.10 0.44 -4.71
CA TYR A 108 4.78 1.07 -3.44
C TYR A 108 5.47 2.43 -3.35
N HIS A 109 4.73 3.51 -3.59
CA HIS A 109 5.26 4.87 -3.50
C HIS A 109 4.86 5.53 -2.20
N GLU A 110 5.86 5.92 -1.42
CA GLU A 110 5.67 6.38 -0.06
C GLU A 110 5.17 7.81 0.09
N TRP A 111 5.12 8.59 -0.98
CA TRP A 111 4.92 10.04 -0.88
C TRP A 111 4.03 10.57 -2.00
N PHE A 112 2.74 10.77 -1.73
CA PHE A 112 1.91 11.62 -2.57
C PHE A 112 1.08 12.61 -1.75
N ILE A 113 0.70 13.73 -2.36
CA ILE A 113 -0.10 14.77 -1.70
C ILE A 113 -1.58 14.49 -1.93
N PHE A 114 -2.37 14.54 -0.85
CA PHE A 114 -3.83 14.49 -0.89
C PHE A 114 -4.41 15.54 0.05
N GLU A 115 -5.62 16.00 -0.25
CA GLU A 115 -6.33 16.90 0.65
C GLU A 115 -6.84 16.13 1.86
N ASN A 116 -6.47 16.59 3.06
CA ASN A 116 -7.02 16.06 4.28
C ASN A 116 -8.27 16.87 4.65
N ALA A 117 -9.45 16.23 4.66
CA ALA A 117 -10.73 16.89 4.87
C ALA A 117 -10.81 17.69 6.19
N ALA A 118 -9.96 17.35 7.18
CA ALA A 118 -9.84 18.07 8.46
C ALA A 118 -9.23 19.49 8.35
N LEU A 119 -8.63 19.85 7.21
CA LEU A 119 -8.02 21.18 6.99
C LEU A 119 -8.91 22.16 6.22
N GLN A 120 -10.15 21.80 5.89
CA GLN A 120 -11.04 22.75 5.23
C GLN A 120 -11.43 23.85 6.24
N PRO A 121 -11.11 25.13 5.99
CA PRO A 121 -11.65 26.20 6.79
C PRO A 121 -13.18 26.13 6.69
N THR A 122 -13.85 26.17 7.84
CA THR A 122 -15.31 26.30 7.87
C THR A 122 -15.70 27.57 7.12
N ALA A 123 -16.53 27.39 6.09
CA ALA A 123 -17.07 28.49 5.28
C ALA A 123 -17.96 29.41 6.11
#